data_AF-A0A1D6GUB6-F1
#
_entry.id   AF-A0A1D6GUB6-F1
#
_cell.length_a   1.000
_cell.length_b   1.000
_cell.length_c   1.000
_cell.angle_alpha   90.00
_cell.angle_beta   90.00
_cell.angle_gamma   90.00
#
_symmetry.space_group_name_H-M   'P 1'
#
loop_
_entity.id
_entity.type
_entity.pdbx_description
1 polymer ?
#
loop_
_entity_poly.entity_id
_entity_poly.type
_entity_poly.pdbx_seq_one_letter_code
_entity_poly.pdbx_strand_id
1 'polypeptide(L)'
;MLCYVLRLVDWCDYYCGHQLDNGVTANPIKHQLFYASCQAVMYVLCFRLRSIMDYPNLKQQLFRMRIRDILVHPLQPLKVCLPSIVNEFLRQATAASLFHAPAISMHEDAVESDLSKAFGGLNRLDMFFPFDPYLLKESDRFDYQ
;
A
#
# COMPACT_ATOMS: atom_id res chain seq x y z
N MET A 1 -8.65 12.80 6.09
CA MET A 1 -8.07 11.47 5.81
C MET A 1 -7.59 11.34 4.37
N LEU A 2 -8.46 11.50 3.35
CA LEU A 2 -8.01 11.42 1.93
C LEU A 2 -6.92 12.42 1.53
N CYS A 3 -6.93 13.65 2.07
CA CYS A 3 -5.89 14.64 1.76
C CYS A 3 -4.48 14.19 2.14
N TYR A 4 -4.34 13.34 3.16
CA TYR A 4 -3.04 12.79 3.57
C TYR A 4 -2.61 11.64 2.66
N VAL A 5 -3.55 10.77 2.26
CA VAL A 5 -3.30 9.72 1.26
C VAL A 5 -2.87 10.36 -0.06
N LEU A 6 -3.56 11.42 -0.50
CA LEU A 6 -3.21 12.19 -1.69
C LEU A 6 -1.75 12.67 -1.65
N ARG A 7 -1.35 13.35 -0.57
CA ARG A 7 0.02 13.85 -0.43
C ARG A 7 1.08 12.75 -0.43
N LEU A 8 0.77 11.58 0.16
CA LEU A 8 1.67 10.43 0.13
C LEU A 8 1.79 9.85 -1.27
N VAL A 9 0.68 9.72 -2.00
CA VAL A 9 0.68 9.21 -3.37
C VAL A 9 1.47 10.15 -4.29
N ASP A 10 1.26 11.46 -4.19
CA ASP A 10 2.00 12.47 -4.96
C ASP A 10 3.50 12.41 -4.66
N TRP A 11 3.88 12.22 -3.40
CA TRP A 11 5.28 12.06 -3.01
C TRP A 11 5.89 10.76 -3.54
N CYS A 12 5.16 9.63 -3.49
CA CYS A 12 5.60 8.36 -4.06
C CYS A 12 5.80 8.46 -5.58
N ASP A 13 4.87 9.13 -6.28
CA ASP A 13 4.94 9.35 -7.73
C ASP A 13 6.15 10.21 -8.12
N TYR A 14 6.40 11.30 -7.38
CA TYR A 14 7.60 12.12 -7.54
C TYR A 14 8.88 11.32 -7.30
N TYR A 15 8.89 10.49 -6.25
CA TYR A 15 10.03 9.63 -5.93
C TYR A 15 10.33 8.62 -7.04
N CYS A 16 9.29 7.98 -7.60
CA CYS A 16 9.42 7.09 -8.75
C CYS A 16 10.12 7.77 -9.93
N GLY A 17 9.69 9.00 -10.27
CA GLY A 17 10.30 9.80 -11.35
C GLY A 17 11.81 10.00 -11.16
N HIS A 18 12.23 10.43 -9.96
CA HIS A 18 13.66 10.63 -9.66
C HIS A 18 14.50 9.36 -9.63
N GLN A 19 13.89 8.21 -9.37
CA GLN A 19 14.62 6.96 -9.28
C GLN A 19 14.81 6.30 -10.65
N LEU A 20 13.95 6.56 -11.63
CA LEU A 20 14.09 6.07 -13.01
C LEU A 20 15.41 6.54 -13.65
N ASP A 21 15.79 7.79 -13.42
CA ASP A 21 17.01 8.38 -13.98
C ASP A 21 18.30 7.80 -13.38
N ASN A 22 18.21 7.14 -12.23
CA ASN A 22 19.36 6.65 -11.45
C ASN A 22 19.66 5.15 -11.63
N GLY A 23 19.04 4.47 -12.60
CA GLY A 23 19.27 3.04 -12.87
C GLY A 23 18.72 2.15 -11.75
N VAL A 24 17.39 2.16 -11.59
CA VAL A 24 16.75 1.67 -10.37
C VAL A 24 16.79 0.15 -10.18
N THR A 25 17.04 -0.28 -8.94
CA THR A 25 16.88 -1.66 -8.48
C THR A 25 16.12 -1.66 -7.16
N ALA A 26 15.33 -2.71 -6.91
CA ALA A 26 14.62 -2.85 -5.64
C ALA A 26 15.61 -3.09 -4.50
N ASN A 27 15.61 -2.20 -3.51
CA ASN A 27 16.44 -2.34 -2.31
C ASN A 27 15.66 -1.86 -1.08
N PRO A 28 15.16 -2.79 -0.24
CA PRO A 28 14.33 -2.51 0.93
C PRO A 28 14.95 -1.53 1.91
N ILE A 29 16.27 -1.54 2.06
CA ILE A 29 17.02 -0.70 3.01
C ILE A 29 17.26 0.71 2.44
N LYS A 30 17.57 0.82 1.15
CA LYS A 30 17.81 2.11 0.50
C LYS A 30 16.53 2.92 0.32
N HIS A 31 15.41 2.26 0.01
CA HIS A 31 14.15 2.91 -0.32
C HIS A 31 13.09 2.75 0.79
N GLN A 32 13.51 2.63 2.06
CA GLN A 32 12.64 2.36 3.21
C GLN A 32 11.44 3.31 3.29
N LEU A 33 11.67 4.63 3.19
CA LEU A 33 10.60 5.62 3.28
C LEU A 33 9.58 5.49 2.14
N PHE A 34 10.04 5.12 0.94
CA PHE A 34 9.18 4.86 -0.20
C PHE A 34 8.28 3.66 0.07
N TYR A 35 8.85 2.53 0.49
CA TYR A 35 8.06 1.33 0.79
C TYR A 35 7.12 1.52 1.98
N ALA A 36 7.54 2.24 3.03
CA ALA A 36 6.67 2.58 4.15
C ALA A 36 5.47 3.43 3.69
N SER A 37 5.70 4.39 2.78
CA SER A 37 4.64 5.23 2.20
C SER A 37 3.69 4.42 1.31
N CYS A 38 4.21 3.55 0.44
CA CYS A 38 3.39 2.62 -0.35
C CYS A 38 2.55 1.71 0.54
N GLN A 39 3.13 1.15 1.61
CA GLN A 39 2.45 0.29 2.56
C GLN A 39 1.33 1.04 3.29
N ALA A 40 1.57 2.26 3.75
CA ALA A 40 0.55 3.10 4.39
C ALA A 40 -0.61 3.42 3.44
N VAL A 41 -0.33 3.76 2.18
CA VAL A 41 -1.36 4.01 1.16
C VAL A 41 -2.19 2.75 0.91
N MET A 42 -1.55 1.60 0.70
CA MET A 42 -2.26 0.33 0.49
C MET A 42 -3.14 -0.02 1.71
N TYR A 43 -2.59 0.08 2.91
CA TYR A 43 -3.30 -0.22 4.15
C TYR A 43 -4.56 0.65 4.32
N VAL A 44 -4.46 1.97 4.13
CA VAL A 44 -5.63 2.86 4.21
C VAL A 44 -6.68 2.49 3.15
N LEU A 45 -6.25 2.14 1.95
CA LEU A 45 -7.15 1.73 0.87
C LEU A 45 -7.83 0.38 1.16
N CYS A 46 -7.19 -0.56 1.87
CA CYS A 46 -7.84 -1.81 2.30
C CYS A 46 -9.19 -1.55 3.01
N PHE A 47 -9.23 -0.54 3.89
CA PHE A 47 -10.41 -0.25 4.70
C PHE A 47 -11.34 0.80 4.11
N ARG A 48 -10.79 1.75 3.33
CA ARG A 48 -11.56 2.93 2.87
C ARG A 48 -11.92 2.88 1.40
N LEU A 49 -11.37 1.97 0.60
CA LEU A 49 -11.53 1.99 -0.85
C LEU A 49 -13.00 1.88 -1.30
N ARG A 50 -13.81 1.00 -0.70
CA ARG A 50 -15.24 0.89 -1.03
C ARG A 50 -15.97 2.21 -0.81
N SER A 51 -15.81 2.76 0.40
CA SER A 51 -16.38 4.07 0.76
C SER A 51 -15.93 5.17 -0.20
N ILE A 52 -14.65 5.19 -0.61
CA ILE A 52 -14.14 6.16 -1.61
C ILE A 52 -14.84 5.99 -2.96
N MET A 53 -15.06 4.76 -3.40
CA MET A 53 -15.65 4.43 -4.70
C MET A 53 -17.16 4.73 -4.77
N ASP A 54 -17.84 4.78 -3.63
CA ASP A 54 -19.26 5.15 -3.52
C ASP A 54 -19.50 6.67 -3.75
N TYR A 55 -18.48 7.52 -3.54
CA TYR A 55 -18.58 8.96 -3.74
C TYR A 55 -17.92 9.39 -5.06
N PRO A 56 -18.68 9.93 -6.05
CA PRO A 56 -18.16 10.22 -7.40
C PRO A 56 -16.94 11.16 -7.43
N ASN A 57 -16.93 12.19 -6.57
CA ASN A 57 -15.83 13.15 -6.45
C ASN A 57 -14.55 12.49 -5.91
N LEU A 58 -14.67 11.62 -4.89
CA LEU A 58 -13.53 10.93 -4.30
C LEU A 58 -13.01 9.83 -5.22
N LYS A 59 -13.92 9.10 -5.89
CA LYS A 59 -13.60 8.18 -6.97
C LYS A 59 -12.80 8.86 -8.08
N GLN A 60 -13.27 10.01 -8.58
CA GLN A 60 -12.56 10.77 -9.60
C GLN A 60 -11.17 11.21 -9.11
N GLN A 61 -11.06 11.66 -7.86
CA GLN A 61 -9.76 11.99 -7.28
C GLN A 61 -8.84 10.77 -7.24
N LEU A 62 -9.34 9.61 -6.79
CA LEU A 62 -8.58 8.36 -6.74
C LEU A 62 -8.07 7.93 -8.13
N PHE A 63 -8.89 8.04 -9.18
CA PHE A 63 -8.47 7.71 -10.55
C PHE A 63 -7.49 8.70 -11.15
N ARG A 64 -7.48 9.96 -10.69
CA ARG A 64 -6.44 10.92 -11.08
C ARG A 64 -5.08 10.56 -10.46
N MET A 65 -5.07 9.82 -9.36
CA MET A 65 -3.85 9.36 -8.73
C MET A 65 -3.22 8.23 -9.56
N ARG A 66 -1.92 8.33 -9.84
CA ARG A 66 -1.15 7.32 -10.59
C ARG A 66 -0.76 6.12 -9.71
N ILE A 67 -1.68 5.66 -8.85
CA ILE A 67 -1.43 4.57 -7.91
C ILE A 67 -0.99 3.31 -8.65
N ARG A 68 -1.63 2.98 -9.77
CA ARG A 68 -1.26 1.83 -10.59
C ARG A 68 0.21 1.89 -11.02
N ASP A 69 0.66 3.04 -11.50
CA ASP A 69 2.01 3.24 -12.03
C ASP A 69 3.06 3.09 -10.91
N ILE A 70 2.76 3.58 -9.71
CA ILE A 70 3.60 3.39 -8.51
C ILE A 70 3.70 1.89 -8.18
N LEU A 71 2.58 1.15 -8.21
CA LEU A 71 2.55 -0.26 -7.81
C LEU A 71 3.32 -1.17 -8.77
N VAL A 72 3.29 -0.88 -10.08
CA VAL A 72 4.04 -1.63 -11.10
C VAL A 72 5.45 -1.09 -11.34
N HIS A 73 5.88 -0.10 -10.56
CA HIS A 73 7.19 0.54 -10.72
C HIS A 73 8.34 -0.46 -10.54
N PRO A 74 9.50 -0.31 -11.22
CA PRO A 74 10.63 -1.23 -11.09
C PRO A 74 11.25 -1.34 -9.68
N LEU A 75 10.89 -0.41 -8.77
CA LEU A 75 11.16 -0.53 -7.33
C LEU A 75 10.41 -1.68 -6.66
N GLN A 76 9.45 -2.30 -7.34
CA GLN A 76 8.69 -3.49 -6.93
C GLN A 76 8.03 -3.37 -5.54
N PRO A 77 7.27 -2.28 -5.25
CA PRO A 77 6.66 -2.10 -3.93
C PRO A 77 5.73 -3.25 -3.53
N LEU A 78 5.05 -3.90 -4.47
CA LEU A 78 4.21 -5.09 -4.22
C LEU A 78 5.01 -6.31 -3.70
N LYS A 79 6.31 -6.41 -3.99
CA LYS A 79 7.17 -7.50 -3.49
C LYS A 79 7.91 -7.15 -2.20
N VAL A 80 8.05 -5.86 -1.90
CA VAL A 80 8.79 -5.39 -0.72
C VAL A 80 7.86 -5.14 0.47
N CYS A 81 6.68 -4.58 0.24
CA CYS A 81 5.71 -4.35 1.32
C CYS A 81 5.19 -5.67 1.89
N LEU A 82 4.60 -5.62 3.09
CA LEU A 82 4.05 -6.78 3.79
C LEU A 82 3.03 -7.55 2.93
N PRO A 83 3.19 -8.87 2.76
CA PRO A 83 2.31 -9.66 1.89
C PRO A 83 0.84 -9.62 2.33
N SER A 84 0.58 -9.58 3.63
CA SER A 84 -0.78 -9.49 4.19
C SER A 84 -1.52 -8.24 3.71
N ILE A 85 -0.84 -7.10 3.71
CA ILE A 85 -1.40 -5.80 3.28
C ILE A 85 -1.56 -5.78 1.76
N VAL A 86 -0.53 -6.23 1.04
CA VAL A 86 -0.58 -6.29 -0.43
C VAL A 86 -1.75 -7.16 -0.88
N ASN A 87 -1.90 -8.36 -0.32
CA ASN A 87 -2.97 -9.29 -0.69
C ASN A 87 -4.36 -8.72 -0.36
N GLU A 88 -4.55 -8.14 0.82
CA GLU A 88 -5.83 -7.51 1.17
C GLU A 88 -6.13 -6.31 0.27
N PHE A 89 -5.13 -5.48 -0.03
CA PHE A 89 -5.28 -4.35 -0.93
C PHE A 89 -5.71 -4.81 -2.33
N LEU A 90 -5.04 -5.83 -2.89
CA LEU A 90 -5.40 -6.38 -4.20
C LEU A 90 -6.81 -6.96 -4.22
N ARG A 91 -7.21 -7.66 -3.15
CA ARG A 91 -8.57 -8.16 -2.97
C ARG A 91 -9.59 -7.04 -3.00
N GLN A 92 -9.37 -5.97 -2.23
CA GLN A 92 -10.28 -4.82 -2.17
C GLN A 92 -10.28 -4.01 -3.47
N ALA A 93 -9.11 -3.81 -4.10
CA ALA A 93 -8.97 -3.13 -5.38
C ALA A 93 -9.74 -3.84 -6.49
N THR A 94 -9.70 -5.18 -6.49
CA THR A 94 -10.46 -6.01 -7.43
C THR A 94 -11.96 -5.92 -7.14
N ALA A 95 -12.37 -6.08 -5.88
CA ALA A 95 -13.78 -5.98 -5.48
C ALA A 95 -14.38 -4.60 -5.79
N ALA A 96 -13.59 -3.53 -5.67
CA ALA A 96 -14.00 -2.17 -5.97
C ALA A 96 -13.86 -1.79 -7.46
N SER A 97 -13.41 -2.71 -8.33
CA SER A 97 -13.10 -2.44 -9.74
C SER A 97 -12.14 -1.26 -9.94
N LEU A 98 -11.22 -1.06 -9.00
CA LEU A 98 -10.19 -0.01 -9.09
C LEU A 98 -9.23 -0.30 -10.25
N PHE A 99 -8.92 -1.58 -10.48
CA PHE A 99 -8.13 -2.05 -11.61
C PHE A 99 -8.87 -3.20 -12.30
N HIS A 100 -8.95 -3.20 -13.63
CA HIS A 100 -9.34 -4.38 -14.40
C HIS A 100 -8.16 -5.38 -14.39
N ALA A 101 -8.31 -6.55 -13.78
CA ALA A 101 -7.28 -7.60 -13.75
C ALA A 101 -7.28 -8.40 -15.08
N PRO A 102 -6.11 -8.87 -15.57
CA PRO A 102 -5.17 -9.71 -14.81
C PRO A 102 -3.79 -9.09 -14.52
N ALA A 103 -3.61 -7.78 -14.69
CA ALA A 103 -2.26 -7.17 -14.70
C ALA A 103 -1.51 -7.18 -13.34
N ILE A 104 -2.18 -7.44 -12.22
CA ILE A 104 -1.55 -7.46 -10.88
C ILE A 104 -1.68 -8.85 -10.20
N SER A 105 -2.41 -9.78 -10.81
CA SER A 105 -2.77 -11.08 -10.23
C SER A 105 -1.63 -12.12 -10.24
N MET A 106 -0.38 -11.72 -10.46
CA MET A 106 0.78 -12.62 -10.36
C MET A 106 1.34 -12.76 -8.93
N HIS A 107 0.65 -12.20 -7.94
CA HIS A 107 1.04 -12.29 -6.53
C HIS A 107 0.24 -13.31 -5.71
N GLU A 108 -0.68 -14.05 -6.32
CA GLU A 108 -1.62 -14.93 -5.60
C GLU A 108 -0.95 -16.10 -4.85
N ASP A 109 0.31 -16.45 -5.14
CA ASP A 109 1.07 -17.51 -4.46
C ASP A 109 2.38 -17.03 -3.79
N ALA A 110 2.50 -15.74 -3.46
CA ALA A 110 3.76 -15.19 -2.95
C ALA A 110 4.05 -15.62 -1.50
N VAL A 111 4.76 -16.74 -1.36
CA VAL A 111 5.72 -16.96 -0.26
C VAL A 111 6.46 -15.64 0.01
N GLU A 112 6.57 -15.25 1.27
CA GLU A 112 7.21 -13.98 1.66
C GLU A 112 8.60 -13.85 1.00
N SER A 113 8.73 -12.87 0.10
CA SER A 113 9.96 -12.63 -0.66
C SER A 113 11.09 -12.21 0.28
N ASP A 114 12.34 -12.53 -0.06
CA ASP A 114 13.52 -12.07 0.70
C ASP A 114 13.57 -10.54 0.80
N LEU A 115 13.03 -9.83 -0.20
CA LEU A 115 12.89 -8.37 -0.16
C LEU A 115 11.89 -7.92 0.92
N SER A 116 10.80 -8.66 1.08
CA SER A 116 9.79 -8.38 2.11
C SER A 116 10.33 -8.69 3.51
N LYS A 117 11.09 -9.79 3.66
CA LYS A 117 11.77 -10.11 4.94
C LYS A 117 12.81 -9.06 5.34
N ALA A 118 13.54 -8.51 4.37
CA ALA A 118 14.52 -7.47 4.61
C ALA A 118 13.86 -6.11 4.95
N PHE A 119 12.61 -5.90 4.52
CA PHE A 119 11.82 -4.74 4.86
C PHE A 119 11.23 -4.91 6.28
N GLY A 120 11.61 -4.04 7.22
CA GLY A 120 11.23 -4.14 8.64
C GLY A 120 12.34 -4.63 9.59
N GLY A 121 13.48 -5.09 9.05
CA GLY A 121 14.68 -5.43 9.83
C GLY A 121 14.51 -6.52 10.90
N LEU A 122 15.49 -6.63 11.81
CA LEU A 122 15.50 -7.58 12.95
C LEU A 122 14.36 -7.31 13.96
N ASN A 123 13.82 -6.08 13.96
CA ASN A 123 12.72 -5.66 14.83
C ASN A 123 11.48 -5.42 13.97
N ARG A 124 10.79 -6.51 13.65
CA ARG A 124 9.52 -6.60 12.91
C ARG A 124 8.32 -5.86 13.58
N LEU A 125 8.59 -4.86 14.41
CA LEU A 125 7.63 -3.93 15.01
C LEU A 125 6.96 -3.02 13.96
N ASP A 126 7.49 -2.96 12.73
CA ASP A 126 6.87 -2.27 11.59
C ASP A 126 5.60 -2.97 11.05
N MET A 127 5.22 -4.12 11.65
CA MET A 127 3.92 -4.77 11.47
C MET A 127 2.85 -4.30 12.46
N PHE A 128 3.16 -3.38 13.37
CA PHE A 128 2.14 -2.72 14.18
C PHE A 128 1.55 -1.56 13.40
N PHE A 129 0.33 -1.74 12.91
CA PHE A 129 -0.47 -0.60 12.49
C PHE A 129 -1.15 -0.04 13.73
N PRO A 130 -1.04 1.27 14.00
CA PRO A 130 -1.65 1.90 15.17
C PRO A 130 -3.19 1.85 15.16
N PHE A 131 -3.78 1.28 14.11
CA PHE A 131 -5.22 1.11 13.91
C PHE A 131 -5.62 -0.35 13.67
N ASP A 132 -4.71 -1.32 13.88
CA ASP A 132 -5.14 -2.71 13.97
C ASP A 132 -6.03 -2.88 15.20
N PRO A 133 -7.06 -3.74 15.13
CA PRO A 133 -7.97 -3.96 16.26
C PRO A 133 -7.20 -4.24 17.55
N TYR A 134 -7.63 -3.59 18.63
CA TYR A 134 -6.99 -3.75 19.92
C TYR A 134 -7.01 -5.23 20.35
N LEU A 135 -5.84 -5.77 20.67
CA LEU A 135 -5.73 -7.14 21.19
C LEU A 135 -6.38 -7.29 22.58
N LEU A 136 -6.60 -6.17 23.28
CA LEU A 136 -7.24 -6.12 24.59
C LEU A 136 -8.76 -5.97 24.45
N LYS A 137 -9.48 -7.06 24.76
CA LYS A 137 -10.95 -7.17 24.63
C LYS A 137 -11.75 -6.07 25.33
N GLU A 138 -11.25 -5.53 26.43
CA GLU A 138 -11.94 -4.46 27.17
C GLU A 138 -11.73 -3.07 26.55
N SER A 139 -10.63 -2.87 25.83
CA SER A 139 -10.32 -1.60 25.14
C SER A 139 -10.92 -1.52 23.74
N ASP A 140 -11.19 -2.67 23.10
CA ASP A 140 -11.84 -2.77 21.79
C ASP A 140 -13.24 -2.12 21.77
N ARG A 141 -13.93 -2.09 22.92
CA ARG A 141 -15.26 -1.47 23.05
C ARG A 141 -15.29 0.04 22.82
N PHE A 142 -14.14 0.72 22.84
CA PHE A 142 -14.03 2.17 22.66
C PHE A 142 -13.67 2.58 21.23
N ASP A 143 -13.48 1.63 20.30
CA ASP A 143 -13.01 1.91 18.93
C ASP A 143 -14.15 2.21 17.94
N TYR A 144 -15.41 1.96 18.32
CA TYR A 144 -16.61 2.15 17.49
C TYR A 144 -17.60 3.18 18.07
N GLN A 145 -17.13 4.39 18.41
CA GLN A 145 -18.00 5.51 18.76
C GLN A 145 -17.82 6.71 17.82
#